data_AF-A0A645J806-F1
#
_entry.id   AF-A0A645J806-F1
#
_cell.length_a   1.000
_cell.length_b   1.000
_cell.length_c   1.000
_cell.angle_alpha   90.00
_cell.angle_beta   90.00
_cell.angle_gamma   90.00
#
_symmetry.space_group_name_H-M   'P 1'
#
loop_
_entity.id
_entity.type
_entity.pdbx_description
1 polymer ?
#
loop_
_entity_poly.entity_id
_entity_poly.type
_entity_poly.pdbx_seq_one_letter_code
_entity_poly.pdbx_strand_id
1 'polypeptide(L)'
;MVKVNTVLIPGINDKHVIEIARKMNELGVYIMNVMPLINQGAFADIEPPTAEERKAVQEACEPYVMQMRHCRQCRADAYGLLSQDMSQMSEERRKLIKIHTKEDMEKAKEALKKNGKEES
;
A
#
# COMPACT_ATOMS: atom_id res chain seq x y z
N MET A 1 -8.91 -14.87 8.82
CA MET A 1 -7.60 -14.73 8.16
C MET A 1 -6.87 -13.55 8.79
N VAL A 2 -5.67 -13.77 9.34
CA VAL A 2 -4.88 -12.73 10.01
C VAL A 2 -3.66 -12.38 9.16
N LYS A 3 -3.40 -11.08 9.01
CA LYS A 3 -2.19 -10.53 8.39
C LYS A 3 -1.40 -9.76 9.43
N VAL A 4 -0.09 -9.94 9.45
CA VAL A 4 0.82 -9.18 10.34
C VAL A 4 1.73 -8.29 9.51
N ASN A 5 1.81 -7.02 9.89
CA ASN A 5 2.80 -6.08 9.37
C ASN A 5 3.97 -6.03 10.34
N THR A 6 5.19 -6.02 9.81
CA THR A 6 6.40 -5.86 10.62
C THR A 6 7.28 -4.82 9.95
N VAL A 7 7.59 -3.76 10.68
CA VAL A 7 8.55 -2.74 10.23
C VAL A 7 9.95 -3.27 10.48
N LEU A 8 10.76 -3.38 9.44
CA LEU A 8 12.17 -3.76 9.49
C LEU A 8 13.00 -2.53 9.84
N ILE A 9 13.60 -2.55 11.02
CA ILE A 9 14.38 -1.46 11.61
C ILE A 9 15.82 -1.95 11.78
N PRO A 10 16.76 -1.48 10.93
CA PRO A 10 18.17 -1.87 11.01
C PRO A 10 18.76 -1.63 12.39
N GLY A 11 19.55 -2.59 12.89
CA GLY A 11 20.18 -2.53 14.20
C GLY A 11 19.25 -2.75 15.41
N ILE A 12 17.93 -2.80 15.21
CA ILE A 12 16.95 -3.03 16.30
C ILE A 12 16.32 -4.42 16.18
N ASN A 13 15.69 -4.73 15.04
CA ASN A 13 14.95 -5.99 14.89
C ASN A 13 15.31 -6.80 13.63
N ASP A 14 16.26 -6.32 12.83
CA ASP A 14 16.74 -6.95 11.60
C ASP A 14 17.05 -8.45 11.74
N LYS A 15 17.67 -8.86 12.84
CA LYS A 15 17.99 -10.27 13.14
C LYS A 15 16.84 -11.03 13.81
N HIS A 16 15.91 -10.32 14.45
CA HIS A 16 14.81 -10.90 15.22
C HIS A 16 13.56 -11.18 14.37
N VAL A 17 13.43 -10.56 13.20
CA VAL A 17 12.25 -10.70 12.32
C VAL A 17 11.97 -12.15 11.90
N ILE A 18 13.01 -13.00 11.79
CA ILE A 18 12.85 -14.43 11.51
C ILE A 18 12.18 -15.18 12.67
N GLU A 19 12.50 -14.81 13.91
CA GLU A 19 11.85 -15.39 15.10
C GLU A 19 10.39 -14.95 15.19
N ILE A 20 10.09 -13.70 14.83
CA ILE A 20 8.73 -13.21 14.67
C ILE A 20 7.99 -14.06 13.63
N ALA A 21 8.59 -14.29 12.46
CA ALA A 21 7.99 -15.11 11.39
C ALA A 21 7.66 -16.54 11.84
N ARG A 22 8.58 -17.20 12.55
CA ARG A 22 8.35 -18.51 13.20
C ARG A 22 7.16 -18.45 14.16
N LYS A 23 7.14 -17.45 15.03
CA LYS A 23 6.04 -17.31 15.99
C LYS A 23 4.69 -17.05 15.31
N MET A 24 4.69 -16.26 14.23
CA MET A 24 3.48 -15.98 13.46
C MET A 24 2.95 -17.25 12.77
N ASN A 25 3.82 -18.14 12.31
CA ASN A 25 3.42 -19.44 11.79
C ASN A 25 2.73 -20.30 12.86
N GLU A 26 3.31 -20.41 14.06
CA GLU A 26 2.72 -21.16 15.18
C GLU A 26 1.33 -20.65 15.56
N LEU A 27 1.10 -19.34 15.42
CA LEU A 27 -0.18 -18.69 15.72
C LEU A 27 -1.19 -18.76 14.56
N GLY A 28 -0.84 -19.39 13.43
CA GLY A 28 -1.72 -19.53 12.27
C GLY A 28 -1.93 -18.25 11.46
N VAL A 29 -0.95 -17.34 11.47
CA VAL A 29 -0.97 -16.14 10.61
C VAL A 29 -0.87 -16.56 9.14
N TYR A 30 -1.73 -15.98 8.31
CA TYR A 30 -1.82 -16.34 6.90
C TYR A 30 -0.72 -15.68 6.05
N ILE A 31 -0.46 -14.39 6.30
CA ILE A 31 0.51 -13.62 5.53
C ILE A 31 1.20 -12.59 6.44
N MET A 32 2.50 -12.44 6.25
CA MET A 32 3.33 -11.43 6.89
C MET A 32 3.79 -10.42 5.84
N ASN A 33 3.87 -9.15 6.23
CA ASN A 33 4.31 -8.06 5.38
C ASN A 33 5.46 -7.33 6.06
N VAL A 34 6.69 -7.70 5.68
CA VAL A 34 7.91 -7.01 6.10
C VAL A 34 8.05 -5.72 5.29
N MET A 35 7.84 -4.59 5.96
CA MET A 35 7.92 -3.25 5.38
C MET A 35 9.23 -2.58 5.82
N PRO A 36 9.88 -1.78 4.96
CA PRO A 36 11.04 -1.01 5.40
C PRO A 36 10.63 0.05 6.42
N LEU A 37 11.55 0.43 7.31
CA LEU A 37 11.41 1.65 8.11
C LEU A 37 11.18 2.85 7.18
N ILE A 38 10.31 3.78 7.59
CA ILE A 38 10.32 5.15 7.10
C ILE A 38 11.00 5.96 8.20
N ASN A 39 12.10 6.61 7.90
CA ASN A 39 12.92 7.38 8.84
C ASN A 39 12.19 8.65 9.29
N GLN A 40 11.36 8.53 10.32
CA GLN A 40 10.53 9.60 10.86
C GLN A 40 10.39 9.47 12.38
N GLY A 41 10.01 10.57 13.04
CA GLY A 41 9.76 10.61 14.47
C GLY A 41 11.00 10.21 15.28
N ALA A 42 10.82 9.29 16.22
CA ALA A 42 11.91 8.82 17.09
C ALA A 42 13.00 8.00 16.36
N PHE A 43 12.75 7.58 15.11
CA PHE A 43 13.70 6.83 14.29
C PHE A 43 14.20 7.63 13.09
N ALA A 44 14.12 8.98 13.15
CA ALA A 44 14.53 9.85 12.06
C ALA A 44 16.02 9.68 11.68
N ASP A 45 16.89 9.38 12.65
CA ASP A 45 18.33 9.23 12.45
C ASP A 45 18.74 7.80 12.02
N ILE A 46 17.79 6.87 11.90
CA ILE A 46 18.06 5.49 11.47
C ILE A 46 17.84 5.38 9.97
N GLU A 47 18.88 4.99 9.26
CA GLU A 47 18.79 4.73 7.82
C GLU A 47 17.84 3.54 7.57
N PRO A 48 16.86 3.67 6.64
CA PRO A 48 15.99 2.56 6.29
C PRO A 48 16.77 1.42 5.61
N PRO A 49 16.28 0.16 5.72
CA PRO A 49 16.92 -0.96 5.04
C PRO A 49 16.83 -0.78 3.53
N THR A 50 17.89 -1.17 2.83
CA THR A 50 17.91 -1.24 1.37
C THR A 50 16.87 -2.23 0.85
N ALA A 51 16.53 -2.11 -0.44
CA ALA A 51 15.63 -3.05 -1.09
C ALA A 51 16.17 -4.49 -1.05
N GLU A 52 17.48 -4.66 -1.12
CA GLU A 52 18.18 -5.94 -1.08
C GLU A 52 18.16 -6.56 0.32
N GLU A 53 18.48 -5.79 1.36
CA GLU A 53 18.39 -6.25 2.76
C GLU A 53 16.96 -6.66 3.11
N ARG A 54 15.97 -5.84 2.73
CA ARG A 54 14.55 -6.18 2.93
C ARG A 54 14.18 -7.46 2.20
N LYS A 55 14.63 -7.63 0.96
CA LYS A 55 14.37 -8.85 0.16
C LYS A 55 14.99 -10.08 0.82
N ALA A 56 16.22 -9.99 1.31
CA ALA A 56 16.89 -11.06 2.02
C ALA A 56 16.13 -11.46 3.30
N VAL A 57 15.64 -10.49 4.07
CA VAL A 57 14.81 -10.78 5.26
C VAL A 57 13.48 -11.43 4.88
N GLN A 58 12.83 -10.96 3.80
CA GLN A 58 11.60 -11.59 3.29
C GLN A 58 11.85 -13.06 2.89
N GLU A 59 12.91 -13.33 2.14
CA GLU A 59 13.30 -14.69 1.73
C GLU A 59 13.62 -15.58 2.94
N ALA A 60 14.26 -15.04 3.97
CA ALA A 60 14.52 -15.76 5.21
C ALA A 60 13.25 -16.09 6.02
N CYS A 61 12.19 -15.28 5.88
CA CYS A 61 10.91 -15.47 6.58
C CYS A 61 9.92 -16.37 5.81
N GLU A 62 10.06 -16.44 4.49
CA GLU A 62 9.17 -17.17 3.57
C GLU A 62 8.98 -18.66 3.90
N PRO A 63 9.99 -19.40 4.40
CA PRO A 63 9.80 -20.79 4.86
C PRO A 63 8.81 -20.95 6.01
N TYR A 64 8.56 -19.89 6.79
CA TYR A 64 7.69 -19.93 7.96
C TYR A 64 6.32 -19.31 7.67
N VAL A 65 6.26 -18.19 6.97
CA VAL A 65 5.00 -17.49 6.70
C VAL A 65 5.03 -16.81 5.35
N MET A 66 3.93 -16.89 4.62
CA MET A 66 3.80 -16.28 3.29
C MET A 66 4.10 -14.78 3.36
N GLN A 67 4.90 -14.27 2.43
CA GLN A 67 5.35 -12.88 2.41
C GLN A 67 4.55 -12.03 1.42
N MET A 68 4.11 -10.85 1.86
CA MET A 68 3.54 -9.81 0.99
C MET A 68 4.66 -9.01 0.31
N ARG A 69 4.65 -8.93 -1.02
CA ARG A 69 5.72 -8.25 -1.80
C ARG A 69 5.28 -6.98 -2.55
N HIS A 70 4.01 -6.58 -2.44
CA HIS A 70 3.43 -5.46 -3.22
C HIS A 70 3.00 -4.27 -2.35
N CYS A 71 3.44 -4.24 -1.09
CA CYS A 71 3.12 -3.14 -0.20
C CYS A 71 3.76 -1.83 -0.68
N ARG A 72 2.97 -0.76 -0.74
CA ARG A 72 3.38 0.60 -1.11
C ARG A 72 3.38 1.57 0.09
N GLN A 73 3.21 1.06 1.31
CA GLN A 73 3.01 1.87 2.52
C GLN A 73 1.90 2.92 2.32
N CYS A 74 0.71 2.41 1.99
CA CYS A 74 -0.46 3.25 1.68
C CYS A 74 -0.78 4.21 2.83
N ARG A 75 -1.26 5.39 2.46
CA ARG A 75 -1.84 6.35 3.41
C ARG A 75 -3.22 5.89 3.85
N ALA A 76 -3.68 6.37 5.00
CA ALA A 76 -4.99 6.05 5.54
C ALA A 76 -6.15 6.58 4.67
N ASP A 77 -5.91 7.64 3.89
CA ASP A 77 -6.87 8.28 2.99
C ASP A 77 -6.83 7.74 1.54
N ALA A 78 -5.97 6.75 1.25
CA ALA A 78 -5.82 6.21 -0.10
C ALA A 78 -7.07 5.40 -0.54
N TYR A 79 -7.53 5.62 -1.76
CA TYR A 79 -8.58 4.82 -2.42
C TYR A 79 -8.27 4.61 -3.90
N GLY A 80 -8.78 3.54 -4.49
CA GLY A 80 -8.47 3.12 -5.87
C GLY A 80 -7.70 1.80 -5.93
N LEU A 81 -6.90 1.60 -6.99
CA LEU A 81 -6.04 0.41 -7.14
C LEU A 81 -4.64 0.70 -6.61
N LEU A 82 -3.88 -0.35 -6.25
CA LEU A 82 -2.47 -0.20 -5.89
C LEU A 82 -1.69 0.41 -7.07
N SER A 83 -0.96 1.48 -6.82
CA SER A 83 -0.28 2.31 -7.84
C SER A 83 -1.19 3.22 -8.69
N GLN A 84 -2.51 3.21 -8.45
CA GLN A 84 -3.47 4.16 -9.02
C GLN A 84 -4.23 4.83 -7.85
N ASP A 85 -3.48 5.55 -7.02
CA ASP A 85 -4.03 6.27 -5.87
C ASP A 85 -4.85 7.47 -6.37
N MET A 86 -6.15 7.44 -6.06
CA MET A 86 -7.12 8.43 -6.49
C MET A 86 -7.43 9.46 -5.41
N SER A 87 -6.81 9.35 -4.22
CA SER A 87 -7.03 10.25 -3.07
C SER A 87 -6.88 11.74 -3.40
N GLN A 88 -5.93 12.10 -4.27
CA GLN A 88 -5.65 13.49 -4.67
C GLN A 88 -6.47 13.97 -5.88
N MET A 89 -7.49 13.23 -6.31
CA MET A 89 -8.37 13.68 -7.38
C MET A 89 -9.26 14.84 -6.97
N SER A 90 -9.50 15.79 -7.89
CA SER A 90 -10.49 16.85 -7.70
C SER A 90 -11.90 16.29 -7.51
N GLU A 91 -12.74 17.03 -6.80
CA GLU A 91 -14.13 16.62 -6.55
C GLU A 91 -14.94 16.45 -7.85
N GLU A 92 -14.65 17.21 -8.90
CA GLU A 92 -15.33 17.02 -10.20
C GLU A 92 -15.01 15.66 -10.80
N ARG A 93 -13.74 15.24 -10.75
CA ARG A 93 -13.35 13.91 -11.24
C ARG A 93 -13.88 12.77 -10.36
N ARG A 94 -14.04 13.00 -9.04
CA ARG A 94 -14.69 12.04 -8.14
C ARG A 94 -16.16 11.80 -8.51
N LYS A 95 -16.89 12.85 -8.90
CA LYS A 95 -18.29 12.74 -9.36
C LYS A 95 -18.39 11.97 -10.68
N LEU A 96 -17.42 12.12 -11.58
CA LEU A 96 -17.36 11.40 -12.85
C LEU A 96 -17.19 9.89 -12.70
N ILE A 97 -16.49 9.43 -11.66
CA ILE A 97 -16.22 7.99 -11.44
C ILE A 97 -17.38 7.29 -10.71
N LYS A 98 -18.21 8.02 -9.97
CA LYS A 98 -19.43 7.51 -9.31
C LYS A 98 -20.57 7.15 -10.28
N ILE A 99 -20.30 7.22 -11.59
CA ILE A 99 -21.21 6.87 -12.65
C ILE A 99 -21.31 5.33 -12.70
N HIS A 100 -22.30 4.79 -12.01
CA HIS A 100 -22.54 3.34 -11.94
C HIS A 100 -23.60 2.86 -12.94
N THR A 101 -24.31 3.78 -13.60
CA THR A 101 -25.38 3.45 -14.54
C THR A 101 -25.08 3.95 -15.95
N LYS A 102 -25.64 3.29 -16.96
CA LYS A 102 -25.51 3.72 -18.36
C LYS A 102 -26.07 5.12 -18.59
N GLU A 103 -27.13 5.49 -17.88
CA GLU A 103 -27.75 6.83 -17.97
C GLU A 103 -26.84 7.92 -17.40
N ASP A 104 -26.14 7.64 -16.30
CA ASP A 104 -25.18 8.57 -15.72
C ASP A 104 -23.96 8.75 -16.66
N MET A 105 -23.55 7.70 -17.39
CA MET A 105 -22.48 7.78 -18.40
C MET A 105 -22.88 8.66 -19.58
N GLU A 106 -24.13 8.59 -20.04
CA GLU A 106 -24.63 9.42 -21.14
C GLU A 106 -24.76 10.88 -20.73
N LYS A 107 -25.30 11.16 -19.53
CA LYS A 107 -25.39 12.53 -18.99
C LYS A 107 -24.01 13.17 -18.82
N ALA A 108 -23.01 12.41 -18.38
CA ALA A 108 -21.64 12.92 -18.27
C ALA A 108 -20.99 13.20 -19.63
N LYS A 109 -21.25 12.37 -20.65
CA LYS A 109 -20.81 12.64 -22.03
C LYS A 109 -21.45 13.91 -22.60
N GLU A 110 -22.72 14.18 -22.29
CA GLU A 110 -23.39 15.43 -22.69
C GLU A 110 -22.84 16.66 -21.98
N ALA A 111 -22.58 16.58 -20.66
CA ALA A 111 -21.99 17.67 -19.89
C ALA A 111 -20.59 18.03 -20.39
N LEU A 112 -19.76 17.03 -20.72
CA LEU A 112 -18.42 17.24 -21.28
C LEU A 112 -18.46 17.87 -22.69
N LYS A 113 -19.49 17.59 -23.50
CA LYS A 113 -19.69 18.24 -24.81
C LYS A 113 -20.13 19.70 -24.70
N LYS A 114 -20.79 20.10 -23.60
CA LYS A 114 -21.17 21.50 -23.36
C LYS A 114 -19.98 22.33 -22.92
N ASN A 115 -19.17 21.84 -22.00
CA ASN A 115 -18.00 22.58 -21.50
C ASN A 115 -16.93 22.78 -22.58
N GLY A 116 -16.79 21.86 -23.54
CA GLY A 116 -15.89 22.02 -24.69
C GLY A 116 -16.38 22.98 -25.78
N LYS A 117 -17.58 23.57 -25.64
CA LYS A 117 -18.12 24.58 -26.57
C LYS A 117 -18.11 26.00 -26.02
N GLU A 118 -17.87 26.19 -24.73
CA GLU A 118 -17.78 27.52 -24.09
C GLU A 118 -16.32 28.02 -23.98
N GLU A 119 -15.33 27.16 -24.25
CA GLU A 119 -13.90 27.54 -24.35
C GLU A 119 -13.39 27.59 -25.80
N SER A 120 -14.22 28.00 -26.76
CA SER A 120 -13.81 28.27 -28.16
C SER A 120 -14.41 29.56 -28.69
#